data_AF-A0A3P7DP84-F1
#
_entry.id   AF-A0A3P7DP84-F1
#
_cell.length_a   1.000
_cell.length_b   1.000
_cell.length_c   1.000
_cell.angle_alpha   90.00
_cell.angle_beta   90.00
_cell.angle_gamma   90.00
#
_symmetry.space_group_name_H-M   'P 1'
#
loop_
_entity.id
_entity.type
_entity.pdbx_description
1 polymer ?
#
loop_
_entity_poly.entity_id
_entity_poly.type
_entity_poly.pdbx_seq_one_letter_code
_entity_poly.pdbx_strand_id
1 'polypeptide(L)'
;MINFIFFFRKIRKLKETAKRSRNYNRLRDDSSPSRRVYFNLAQYHSYNEMIDYLNQLNAAYPDRTDVTNIGITHEGRPIKLIKIGKPRQFRKAGIWIDGGIHAREWVSPATVLYIIDQLVTKYDVNPQIRRLVDDMDWFIVPLLNPDGYEYTRSSTNPEVRLWRKNRSPIICRIAQNGIFLQPQQECCQGVDLNRNYDWHYGMEGSSNDPCSEIYQGPSAFSEPETRAVHRFIAKRRDTIKTFLTFHSYSQILMYPFGHREQTYTSDVDDLKSTAVRAANALRAAYGTQYIVGTGADTLYPASGGAEDWAKGRMGIKYSYLFELRPDGQVWDGFLLDESQIMPTARETFEAVKVIADHASAMFTPKSLPNIERNNSKGLV
;
A
#
# COMPACT_ATOMS: atom_id res chain seq x y z
N MET A 1 11.55 -3.98 -56.25
CA MET A 1 10.50 -4.46 -55.32
C MET A 1 11.02 -5.36 -54.19
N ILE A 2 11.94 -6.31 -54.46
CA ILE A 2 12.43 -7.29 -53.47
C ILE A 2 13.11 -6.67 -52.22
N ASN A 3 13.90 -5.60 -52.38
CA ASN A 3 14.60 -4.94 -51.26
C ASN A 3 13.65 -4.31 -50.22
N PHE A 4 12.47 -3.84 -50.64
CA PHE A 4 11.51 -3.21 -49.74
C PHE A 4 10.85 -4.23 -48.81
N ILE A 5 10.50 -5.41 -49.35
CA ILE A 5 9.90 -6.52 -48.59
C ILE A 5 10.84 -7.01 -47.49
N PHE A 6 12.14 -7.09 -47.76
CA PHE A 6 13.14 -7.51 -46.77
C PHE A 6 13.25 -6.51 -45.60
N PHE A 7 13.25 -5.21 -45.90
CA PHE A 7 13.31 -4.15 -44.88
C PHE A 7 12.09 -4.19 -43.93
N PHE A 8 10.87 -4.31 -44.48
CA PHE A 8 9.65 -4.44 -43.66
C PHE A 8 9.65 -5.70 -42.79
N ARG A 9 10.11 -6.84 -43.32
CA ARG A 9 10.27 -8.08 -42.53
C ARG A 9 11.27 -7.90 -41.39
N LYS A 10 12.38 -7.19 -41.60
CA LYS A 10 13.38 -6.88 -40.56
C LYS A 10 12.82 -5.98 -39.46
N ILE A 11 12.11 -4.89 -39.82
CA ILE A 11 11.45 -4.00 -38.86
C ILE A 11 10.38 -4.76 -38.05
N ARG A 12 9.57 -5.59 -38.71
CA ARG A 12 8.55 -6.39 -38.02
C ARG A 12 9.18 -7.34 -37.01
N LYS A 13 10.24 -8.07 -37.39
CA LYS A 13 11.00 -8.93 -36.47
C LYS A 13 11.58 -8.14 -35.30
N LEU A 14 12.19 -6.97 -35.53
CA LEU A 14 12.70 -6.12 -34.45
C LEU A 14 11.59 -5.65 -33.50
N LYS A 15 10.42 -5.26 -34.01
CA LYS A 15 9.26 -4.90 -33.20
C LYS A 15 8.73 -6.10 -32.39
N GLU A 16 8.66 -7.29 -33.01
CA GLU A 16 8.25 -8.52 -32.33
C GLU A 16 9.24 -8.95 -31.26
N THR A 17 10.55 -8.88 -31.52
CA THR A 17 11.61 -9.17 -30.54
C THR A 17 11.61 -8.13 -29.41
N ALA A 18 11.42 -6.85 -29.72
CA ALA A 18 11.28 -5.80 -28.69
C ALA A 18 10.01 -6.01 -27.85
N LYS A 19 8.88 -6.41 -28.47
CA LYS A 19 7.64 -6.74 -27.74
C LYS A 19 7.80 -7.99 -26.87
N ARG A 20 8.47 -9.03 -27.38
CA ARG A 20 8.80 -10.25 -26.61
C ARG A 20 9.75 -9.93 -25.46
N SER A 21 10.80 -9.15 -25.68
CA SER A 21 11.74 -8.73 -24.64
C SER A 21 11.07 -7.85 -23.60
N ARG A 22 10.21 -6.90 -24.00
CA ARG A 22 9.39 -6.12 -23.06
C ARG A 22 8.45 -7.01 -22.23
N ASN A 23 7.76 -7.95 -22.86
CA ASN A 23 6.89 -8.90 -22.15
C ASN A 23 7.70 -9.80 -21.19
N TYR A 24 8.85 -10.30 -21.62
CA TYR A 24 9.72 -11.14 -20.80
C TYR A 24 10.26 -10.36 -19.59
N ASN A 25 10.80 -9.16 -19.81
CA ASN A 25 11.27 -8.29 -18.74
C ASN A 25 10.12 -7.90 -17.80
N ARG A 26 8.90 -7.69 -18.32
CA ARG A 26 7.70 -7.34 -17.56
C ARG A 26 7.28 -8.43 -16.56
N LEU A 27 7.53 -9.70 -16.85
CA LEU A 27 7.12 -10.84 -16.00
C LEU A 27 8.21 -11.31 -15.03
N ARG A 28 9.49 -11.12 -15.38
CA ARG A 28 10.61 -11.61 -14.57
C ARG A 28 10.74 -10.84 -13.24
N ASP A 29 11.08 -11.56 -12.17
CA ASP A 29 11.57 -11.01 -10.91
C ASP A 29 12.73 -10.02 -11.14
N ASP A 30 12.76 -8.92 -10.39
CA ASP A 30 13.83 -7.91 -10.46
C ASP A 30 15.08 -8.41 -9.71
N SER A 31 15.66 -9.49 -10.22
CA SER A 31 16.90 -10.09 -9.73
C SER A 31 18.08 -9.25 -10.21
N SER A 32 18.53 -8.29 -9.39
CA SER A 32 19.80 -7.59 -9.63
C SER A 32 20.99 -8.52 -9.35
N PRO A 33 22.03 -8.58 -10.19
CA PRO A 33 23.24 -9.36 -9.91
C PRO A 33 23.98 -8.92 -8.63
N SER A 34 23.75 -7.70 -8.16
CA SER A 34 24.36 -7.14 -6.94
C SER A 34 23.52 -7.35 -5.67
N ARG A 35 22.41 -8.11 -5.74
CA ARG A 35 21.50 -8.30 -4.61
C ARG A 35 22.17 -9.21 -3.58
N ARG A 36 22.30 -8.73 -2.34
CA ARG A 36 22.87 -9.50 -1.21
C ARG A 36 21.88 -10.50 -0.62
N VAL A 37 20.58 -10.29 -0.88
CA VAL A 37 19.48 -11.10 -0.38
C VAL A 37 18.64 -11.54 -1.59
N TYR A 38 18.35 -12.84 -1.68
CA TYR A 38 17.51 -13.39 -2.75
C TYR A 38 16.08 -13.62 -2.23
N PHE A 39 15.10 -13.13 -2.97
CA PHE A 39 13.68 -13.31 -2.69
C PHE A 39 12.88 -13.11 -3.98
N ASN A 40 11.96 -14.03 -4.28
CA ASN A 40 11.23 -14.04 -5.54
C ASN A 40 10.02 -13.10 -5.48
N LEU A 41 10.15 -11.87 -5.99
CA LEU A 41 9.04 -10.90 -5.92
C LEU A 41 7.85 -11.24 -6.84
N ALA A 42 7.95 -12.29 -7.66
CA ALA A 42 6.91 -12.71 -8.60
C ALA A 42 6.00 -13.82 -8.03
N GLN A 43 6.00 -14.06 -6.72
CA GLN A 43 5.17 -15.09 -6.06
C GLN A 43 4.43 -14.55 -4.84
N TYR A 44 3.31 -15.20 -4.50
CA TYR A 44 2.63 -14.94 -3.25
C TYR A 44 3.29 -15.75 -2.11
N HIS A 45 4.03 -15.06 -1.24
CA HIS A 45 4.77 -15.67 -0.13
C HIS A 45 3.96 -15.77 1.16
N SER A 46 4.27 -16.74 2.00
CA SER A 46 3.68 -16.86 3.35
C SER A 46 4.17 -15.74 4.25
N TYR A 47 3.46 -15.46 5.34
CA TYR A 47 3.87 -14.51 6.37
C TYR A 47 5.31 -14.77 6.83
N ASN A 48 5.65 -16.03 7.14
CA ASN A 48 6.99 -16.39 7.62
C ASN A 48 8.08 -16.04 6.60
N GLU A 49 7.86 -16.38 5.32
CA GLU A 49 8.80 -16.03 4.24
C GLU A 49 8.95 -14.51 4.08
N MET A 50 7.85 -13.76 4.19
CA MET A 50 7.90 -12.29 4.14
C MET A 50 8.73 -11.72 5.30
N ILE A 51 8.54 -12.21 6.52
CA ILE A 51 9.24 -11.71 7.70
C ILE A 51 10.73 -12.11 7.68
N ASP A 52 11.04 -13.34 7.26
CA ASP A 52 12.41 -13.78 7.05
C ASP A 52 13.12 -12.92 6.01
N TYR A 53 12.43 -12.52 4.94
CA TYR A 53 12.97 -11.59 3.96
C TYR A 53 13.26 -10.21 4.55
N LEU A 54 12.35 -9.63 5.34
CA LEU A 54 12.61 -8.36 6.03
C LEU A 54 13.84 -8.44 6.95
N ASN A 55 13.95 -9.53 7.72
CA ASN A 55 15.08 -9.74 8.63
C ASN A 55 16.40 -9.89 7.85
N GLN A 56 16.40 -10.58 6.71
CA GLN A 56 17.56 -10.69 5.83
C GLN A 56 17.95 -9.33 5.22
N LEU A 57 16.98 -8.52 4.78
CA LEU A 57 17.25 -7.15 4.33
C LEU A 57 17.84 -6.29 5.45
N ASN A 58 17.35 -6.45 6.68
CA ASN A 58 17.89 -5.75 7.85
C ASN A 58 19.35 -6.11 8.12
N ALA A 59 19.67 -7.42 8.09
CA ALA A 59 21.03 -7.91 8.31
C ALA A 59 22.00 -7.49 7.17
N ALA A 60 21.53 -7.45 5.92
CA ALA A 60 22.37 -7.14 4.76
C ALA A 60 22.59 -5.64 4.52
N TYR A 61 21.67 -4.79 4.98
CA TYR A 61 21.65 -3.34 4.75
C TYR A 61 21.39 -2.50 6.03
N PRO A 62 22.07 -2.79 7.17
CA PRO A 62 21.78 -2.15 8.46
C PRO A 62 22.07 -0.64 8.49
N ASP A 63 22.72 -0.11 7.45
CA ASP A 63 22.97 1.33 7.29
C ASP A 63 21.71 2.13 6.94
N ARG A 64 20.65 1.46 6.47
CA ARG A 64 19.42 2.10 5.98
C ARG A 64 18.12 1.39 6.37
N THR A 65 18.18 0.22 7.00
CA THR A 65 17.02 -0.57 7.41
C THR A 65 16.99 -0.80 8.92
N ASP A 66 15.78 -0.88 9.47
CA ASP A 66 15.51 -1.31 10.85
C ASP A 66 14.16 -2.03 10.89
N VAL A 67 14.11 -3.25 11.42
CA VAL A 67 12.89 -4.08 11.47
C VAL A 67 12.40 -4.21 12.90
N THR A 68 11.16 -3.80 13.14
CA THR A 68 10.55 -3.77 14.48
C THR A 68 9.16 -4.40 14.48
N ASN A 69 8.69 -4.76 15.68
CA ASN A 69 7.30 -5.18 15.88
C ASN A 69 6.48 -3.98 16.35
N ILE A 70 5.32 -3.73 15.73
CA ILE A 70 4.41 -2.64 16.14
C ILE A 70 3.16 -3.13 16.88
N GLY A 71 2.90 -4.44 16.82
CA GLY A 71 1.76 -5.10 17.46
C GLY A 71 1.88 -6.61 17.35
N ILE A 72 0.90 -7.32 17.93
CA ILE A 72 0.74 -8.77 17.86
C ILE A 72 -0.73 -9.03 17.56
N THR A 73 -1.02 -9.86 16.56
CA THR A 73 -2.37 -10.22 16.13
C THR A 73 -3.08 -11.14 17.13
N HIS A 74 -4.34 -11.49 16.88
CA HIS A 74 -5.11 -12.39 17.75
C HIS A 74 -4.55 -13.82 17.77
N GLU A 75 -3.99 -14.31 16.66
CA GLU A 75 -3.34 -15.62 16.59
C GLU A 75 -1.83 -15.56 16.92
N GLY A 76 -1.36 -14.45 17.53
CA GLY A 76 -0.01 -14.36 18.08
C GLY A 76 1.10 -14.02 17.07
N ARG A 77 0.77 -13.62 15.84
CA ARG A 77 1.76 -13.21 14.84
C ARG A 77 2.21 -11.76 15.07
N PRO A 78 3.52 -11.47 15.13
CA PRO A 78 4.00 -10.09 15.17
C PRO A 78 3.64 -9.28 13.91
N ILE A 79 3.10 -8.08 14.08
CA ILE A 79 2.93 -7.13 12.98
C ILE A 79 4.27 -6.43 12.78
N LYS A 80 4.96 -6.80 11.70
CA LYS A 80 6.33 -6.35 11.40
C LYS A 80 6.32 -5.08 10.56
N LEU A 81 7.12 -4.12 10.99
CA LEU A 81 7.40 -2.89 10.26
C LEU A 81 8.88 -2.85 9.88
N ILE A 82 9.18 -2.52 8.63
CA ILE A 82 10.52 -2.13 8.21
C ILE A 82 10.57 -0.61 8.06
N LYS A 83 11.48 0.02 8.80
CA LYS A 83 11.88 1.41 8.57
C LYS A 83 12.98 1.42 7.53
N ILE A 84 12.84 2.20 6.46
CA ILE A 84 13.88 2.42 5.45
C ILE A 84 14.23 3.91 5.42
N GLY A 85 15.50 4.24 5.60
CA GLY A 85 15.97 5.62 5.62
C GLY A 85 17.35 5.76 6.25
N LYS A 86 18.14 6.72 5.78
CA LYS A 86 19.43 7.05 6.39
C LYS A 86 19.34 8.14 7.45
N PRO A 87 20.18 8.09 8.51
CA PRO A 87 20.32 9.18 9.47
C PRO A 87 20.75 10.48 8.77
N ARG A 88 20.09 11.60 9.12
CA ARG A 88 20.41 12.95 8.67
C ARG A 88 20.38 13.90 9.86
N GLN A 89 21.02 15.07 9.72
CA GLN A 89 21.04 16.10 10.77
C GLN A 89 19.70 16.82 10.93
N PHE A 90 18.87 16.84 9.90
CA PHE A 90 17.54 17.42 9.94
C PHE A 90 16.46 16.35 10.13
N ARG A 91 15.30 16.75 10.66
CA ARG A 91 14.13 15.87 10.78
C ARG A 91 13.53 15.64 9.38
N LYS A 92 13.50 14.37 8.96
CA LYS A 92 12.97 13.94 7.65
C LYS A 92 11.44 13.80 7.70
N ALA A 93 10.79 14.01 6.56
CA ALA A 93 9.37 13.69 6.42
C ALA A 93 9.19 12.16 6.38
N GLY A 94 8.15 11.68 7.06
CA GLY A 94 7.80 10.26 7.10
C GLY A 94 6.74 9.87 6.07
N ILE A 95 6.90 8.70 5.46
CA ILE A 95 5.85 8.03 4.67
C ILE A 95 5.45 6.76 5.39
N TRP A 96 4.16 6.59 5.68
CA TRP A 96 3.58 5.32 6.05
C TRP A 96 3.10 4.57 4.81
N ILE A 97 3.42 3.29 4.72
CA ILE A 97 2.87 2.35 3.73
C ILE A 97 2.39 1.10 4.45
N ASP A 98 1.18 0.64 4.15
CA ASP A 98 0.74 -0.71 4.53
C ASP A 98 0.07 -1.46 3.39
N GLY A 99 0.10 -2.79 3.48
CA GLY A 99 -0.58 -3.69 2.57
C GLY A 99 -1.20 -4.88 3.29
N GLY A 100 -2.13 -5.54 2.61
CA GLY A 100 -2.82 -6.73 3.10
C GLY A 100 -3.62 -6.48 4.38
N ILE A 101 -4.31 -5.34 4.48
CA ILE A 101 -5.28 -5.08 5.54
C ILE A 101 -6.52 -5.98 5.38
N HIS A 102 -6.99 -6.19 4.14
CA HIS A 102 -7.94 -7.24 3.81
C HIS A 102 -7.20 -8.50 3.36
N ALA A 103 -7.63 -9.65 3.88
CA ALA A 103 -6.90 -10.90 3.76
C ALA A 103 -6.84 -11.47 2.33
N ARG A 104 -7.96 -11.40 1.59
CA ARG A 104 -8.09 -11.94 0.22
C ARG A 104 -7.29 -11.20 -0.86
N GLU A 105 -6.71 -10.05 -0.53
CA GLU A 105 -6.11 -9.08 -1.47
C GLU A 105 -4.61 -9.32 -1.67
N TRP A 106 -4.23 -10.52 -2.12
CA TRP A 106 -2.83 -10.98 -2.11
C TRP A 106 -1.83 -10.12 -2.90
N VAL A 107 -2.29 -9.40 -3.93
CA VAL A 107 -1.42 -8.50 -4.72
C VAL A 107 -0.96 -7.28 -3.92
N SER A 108 -1.71 -6.90 -2.88
CA SER A 108 -1.35 -5.78 -2.00
C SER A 108 -0.03 -6.04 -1.26
N PRO A 109 0.12 -7.08 -0.41
CA PRO A 109 1.38 -7.35 0.27
C PRO A 109 2.53 -7.63 -0.72
N ALA A 110 2.26 -8.31 -1.84
CA ALA A 110 3.27 -8.53 -2.88
C ALA A 110 3.80 -7.22 -3.49
N THR A 111 2.91 -6.25 -3.76
CA THR A 111 3.29 -4.91 -4.24
C THR A 111 4.09 -4.14 -3.19
N VAL A 112 3.71 -4.22 -1.92
CA VAL A 112 4.44 -3.55 -0.84
C VAL A 112 5.83 -4.14 -0.63
N LEU A 113 5.99 -5.46 -0.74
CA LEU A 113 7.31 -6.13 -0.71
C LEU A 113 8.21 -5.68 -1.87
N TYR A 114 7.64 -5.48 -3.06
CA TYR A 114 8.39 -4.90 -4.18
C TYR A 114 8.85 -3.47 -3.88
N ILE A 115 7.99 -2.62 -3.30
CA ILE A 115 8.37 -1.26 -2.89
C ILE A 115 9.53 -1.30 -1.90
N ILE A 116 9.45 -2.16 -0.87
CA ILE A 116 10.53 -2.38 0.11
C ILE A 116 11.83 -2.78 -0.61
N ASP A 117 11.77 -3.79 -1.48
CA ASP A 117 12.94 -4.26 -2.22
C ASP A 117 13.60 -3.13 -3.02
N GLN A 118 12.82 -2.37 -3.77
CA GLN A 118 13.35 -1.30 -4.61
C GLN A 118 14.02 -0.22 -3.78
N LEU A 119 13.39 0.23 -2.69
CA LEU A 119 13.94 1.25 -1.81
C LEU A 119 15.25 0.80 -1.16
N VAL A 120 15.36 -0.47 -0.76
CA VAL A 120 16.57 -1.00 -0.10
C VAL A 120 17.68 -1.30 -1.12
N THR A 121 17.38 -2.08 -2.15
CA THR A 121 18.40 -2.69 -3.01
C THR A 121 18.85 -1.78 -4.16
N LYS A 122 18.03 -0.81 -4.58
CA LYS A 122 18.39 0.10 -5.67
C LYS A 122 19.05 1.40 -5.21
N TYR A 123 19.16 1.66 -3.91
CA TYR A 123 19.76 2.89 -3.36
C TYR A 123 21.19 3.17 -3.88
N ASP A 124 22.02 2.13 -4.07
CA ASP A 124 23.41 2.31 -4.52
C ASP A 124 23.54 2.51 -6.04
N VAL A 125 22.49 2.20 -6.81
CA VAL A 125 22.52 2.20 -8.29
C VAL A 125 21.52 3.14 -8.95
N ASN A 126 20.50 3.60 -8.23
CA ASN A 126 19.47 4.50 -8.74
C ASN A 126 19.47 5.84 -7.96
N PRO A 127 19.87 6.95 -8.60
CA PRO A 127 19.93 8.27 -7.96
C PRO A 127 18.59 8.77 -7.40
N GLN A 128 17.46 8.46 -8.04
CA GLN A 128 16.14 8.85 -7.53
C GLN A 128 15.84 8.12 -6.22
N ILE A 129 16.06 6.80 -6.20
CA ILE A 129 15.87 5.99 -4.98
C ILE A 129 16.79 6.45 -3.86
N ARG A 130 18.05 6.77 -4.18
CA ARG A 130 18.99 7.33 -3.20
C ARG A 130 18.42 8.57 -2.53
N ARG A 131 17.97 9.56 -3.33
CA ARG A 131 17.36 10.79 -2.80
C ARG A 131 16.12 10.50 -1.95
N LEU A 132 15.23 9.64 -2.42
CA LEU A 132 14.01 9.26 -1.69
C LEU A 132 14.31 8.65 -0.30
N VAL A 133 15.34 7.79 -0.19
CA VAL A 133 15.77 7.19 1.09
C VAL A 133 16.56 8.18 1.96
N ASP A 134 17.29 9.09 1.34
CA ASP A 134 18.08 10.12 2.01
C ASP A 134 17.22 11.24 2.60
N ASP A 135 16.13 11.61 1.92
CA ASP A 135 15.30 12.76 2.28
C ASP A 135 14.08 12.36 3.13
N MET A 136 13.65 11.09 3.08
CA MET A 136 12.44 10.61 3.77
C MET A 136 12.68 9.35 4.60
N ASP A 137 11.91 9.20 5.68
CA ASP A 137 11.84 7.95 6.45
C ASP A 137 10.59 7.17 6.04
N TRP A 138 10.79 5.96 5.53
CA TRP A 138 9.72 5.08 5.06
C TRP A 138 9.38 4.08 6.14
N PHE A 139 8.14 4.07 6.60
CA PHE A 139 7.63 3.16 7.63
C PHE A 139 6.64 2.21 6.96
N ILE A 140 7.08 0.98 6.70
CA ILE A 140 6.35 0.07 5.82
C ILE A 140 5.95 -1.21 6.57
N VAL A 141 4.65 -1.52 6.57
CA VAL A 141 4.09 -2.79 7.06
C VAL A 141 3.62 -3.60 5.84
N PRO A 142 4.40 -4.58 5.34
CA PRO A 142 4.04 -5.29 4.12
C PRO A 142 2.79 -6.15 4.27
N LEU A 143 2.48 -6.60 5.49
CA LEU A 143 1.29 -7.39 5.78
C LEU A 143 0.68 -6.98 7.12
N LEU A 144 -0.41 -6.21 7.07
CA LEU A 144 -1.07 -5.67 8.25
C LEU A 144 -2.01 -6.68 8.92
N ASN A 145 -2.62 -7.59 8.15
CA ASN A 145 -3.47 -8.69 8.64
C ASN A 145 -2.84 -10.08 8.38
N PRO A 146 -1.74 -10.44 9.08
CA PRO A 146 -1.10 -11.75 8.95
C PRO A 146 -2.04 -12.93 9.14
N ASP A 147 -2.93 -12.86 10.13
CA ASP A 147 -3.80 -13.99 10.48
C ASP A 147 -4.82 -14.27 9.37
N GLY A 148 -5.48 -13.22 8.88
CA GLY A 148 -6.43 -13.36 7.79
C GLY A 148 -5.73 -13.83 6.51
N TYR A 149 -4.56 -13.28 6.22
CA TYR A 149 -3.78 -13.67 5.04
C TYR A 149 -3.37 -15.15 5.07
N GLU A 150 -2.80 -15.63 6.17
CA GLU A 150 -2.45 -17.05 6.32
C GLU A 150 -3.69 -17.95 6.24
N TYR A 151 -4.82 -17.52 6.82
CA TYR A 151 -6.08 -18.24 6.68
C TYR A 151 -6.48 -18.39 5.21
N THR A 152 -6.47 -17.29 4.42
CA THR A 152 -6.84 -17.36 2.99
C THR A 152 -5.93 -18.24 2.15
N ARG A 153 -4.67 -18.43 2.58
CA ARG A 153 -3.69 -19.32 1.91
C ARG A 153 -3.86 -20.78 2.27
N SER A 154 -4.57 -21.09 3.36
CA SER A 154 -4.67 -22.47 3.86
C SER A 154 -5.53 -23.39 3.00
N SER A 155 -6.37 -22.83 2.12
CA SER A 155 -7.27 -23.60 1.26
C SER A 155 -7.68 -22.81 0.01
N THR A 156 -7.97 -23.54 -1.08
CA THR A 156 -8.55 -22.98 -2.30
C THR A 156 -10.08 -22.91 -2.26
N ASN A 157 -10.74 -23.41 -1.19
CA ASN A 157 -12.17 -23.24 -0.99
C ASN A 157 -12.50 -21.74 -0.98
N PRO A 158 -13.46 -21.25 -1.80
CA PRO A 158 -13.85 -19.84 -1.84
C PRO A 158 -14.19 -19.22 -0.47
N GLU A 159 -14.81 -19.97 0.44
CA GLU A 159 -15.13 -19.50 1.80
C GLU A 159 -13.89 -19.16 2.64
N VAL A 160 -12.75 -19.76 2.29
CA VAL A 160 -11.45 -19.52 2.92
C VAL A 160 -10.65 -18.53 2.10
N ARG A 161 -10.46 -18.79 0.80
CA ARG A 161 -9.61 -17.99 -0.08
C ARG A 161 -10.11 -16.55 -0.25
N LEU A 162 -11.42 -16.34 -0.23
CA LEU A 162 -12.05 -15.02 -0.39
C LEU A 162 -12.39 -14.35 0.94
N TRP A 163 -11.86 -14.86 2.06
CA TRP A 163 -12.01 -14.25 3.38
C TRP A 163 -11.44 -12.83 3.40
N ARG A 164 -12.25 -11.85 3.82
CA ARG A 164 -11.85 -10.43 3.84
C ARG A 164 -11.24 -9.99 5.16
N LYS A 165 -11.85 -10.39 6.27
CA LYS A 165 -11.63 -9.83 7.61
C LYS A 165 -10.32 -10.29 8.26
N ASN A 166 -9.98 -9.78 9.44
CA ASN A 166 -8.97 -10.41 10.29
C ASN A 166 -9.51 -11.72 10.90
N ARG A 167 -8.79 -12.28 11.88
CA ARG A 167 -9.17 -13.51 12.60
C ARG A 167 -9.55 -13.25 14.06
N SER A 168 -10.11 -12.07 14.36
CA SER A 168 -10.72 -11.76 15.66
C SER A 168 -11.60 -12.91 16.17
N PRO A 169 -11.60 -13.22 17.48
CA PRO A 169 -12.34 -14.37 18.03
C PRO A 169 -13.81 -14.45 17.59
N ILE A 170 -14.33 -15.68 17.53
CA ILE A 170 -15.71 -15.96 17.12
C ILE A 170 -16.70 -15.28 18.09
N ILE A 171 -17.70 -14.62 17.52
CA ILE A 171 -18.86 -14.08 18.23
C ILE A 171 -20.08 -14.91 17.82
N CYS A 172 -20.75 -15.51 18.80
CA CYS A 172 -21.99 -16.26 18.59
C CYS A 172 -23.19 -15.45 19.09
N ARG A 173 -24.23 -15.35 18.28
CA ARG A 173 -25.51 -14.71 18.61
C ARG A 173 -26.68 -15.64 18.30
N ILE A 174 -27.81 -15.43 18.95
CA ILE A 174 -29.06 -16.10 18.59
C ILE A 174 -29.74 -15.28 17.48
N ALA A 175 -29.79 -15.83 16.28
CA ALA A 175 -30.43 -15.22 15.12
C ALA A 175 -31.93 -15.59 15.07
N GLN A 176 -32.78 -14.58 14.96
CA GLN A 176 -34.23 -14.75 14.75
C GLN A 176 -34.52 -14.74 13.24
N ASN A 177 -34.33 -15.88 12.59
CA ASN A 177 -34.41 -16.00 11.12
C ASN A 177 -35.84 -15.95 10.55
N GLY A 178 -36.85 -15.65 11.37
CA GLY A 178 -38.25 -15.55 10.97
C GLY A 178 -39.21 -15.91 12.11
N ILE A 179 -40.45 -15.45 12.00
CA ILE A 179 -41.47 -15.55 13.07
C ILE A 179 -41.84 -17.01 13.42
N PHE A 180 -41.64 -17.93 12.48
CA PHE A 180 -42.00 -19.35 12.61
C PHE A 180 -40.78 -20.29 12.66
N LEU A 181 -39.56 -19.74 12.60
CA LEU A 181 -38.34 -20.54 12.66
C LEU A 181 -37.80 -20.55 14.09
N GLN A 182 -37.34 -21.72 14.53
CA GLN A 182 -36.67 -21.84 15.82
C GLN A 182 -35.41 -20.96 15.83
N PRO A 183 -35.13 -20.22 16.92
CA PRO A 183 -33.92 -19.43 17.03
C PRO A 183 -32.68 -20.30 16.81
N GLN A 184 -31.78 -19.87 15.95
CA GLN A 184 -30.54 -20.59 15.63
C GLN A 184 -29.34 -19.82 16.15
N GLN A 185 -28.33 -20.53 16.67
CA GLN A 185 -27.08 -19.91 17.05
C GLN A 185 -26.22 -19.71 15.80
N GLU A 186 -25.92 -18.46 15.49
CA GLU A 186 -25.04 -18.05 14.39
C GLU A 186 -23.71 -17.57 14.97
N CYS A 187 -22.61 -18.15 14.51
CA CYS A 187 -21.26 -17.86 14.99
C CYS A 187 -20.41 -17.33 13.85
N CYS A 188 -19.87 -16.12 14.01
CA CYS A 188 -19.13 -15.43 12.96
C CYS A 188 -17.80 -14.90 13.50
N GLN A 189 -16.78 -14.92 12.66
CA GLN A 189 -15.41 -14.60 13.05
C GLN A 189 -14.91 -13.35 12.32
N GLY A 190 -14.01 -12.61 12.96
CA GLY A 190 -13.24 -11.54 12.33
C GLY A 190 -13.98 -10.20 12.20
N VAL A 191 -13.17 -9.16 12.05
CA VAL A 191 -13.55 -7.76 11.86
C VAL A 191 -12.92 -7.23 10.57
N ASP A 192 -13.67 -6.41 9.83
CA ASP A 192 -13.12 -5.63 8.73
C ASP A 192 -12.25 -4.50 9.30
N LEU A 193 -10.94 -4.67 9.20
CA LEU A 193 -9.97 -3.70 9.71
C LEU A 193 -10.12 -2.33 9.05
N ASN A 194 -10.56 -2.25 7.78
CA ASN A 194 -10.80 -0.99 7.09
C ASN A 194 -12.22 -0.43 7.35
N ARG A 195 -12.85 -0.86 8.45
CA ARG A 195 -14.03 -0.25 9.08
C ARG A 195 -13.82 0.04 10.57
N ASN A 196 -12.62 -0.27 11.08
CA ASN A 196 -12.33 -0.30 12.52
C ASN A 196 -11.58 0.95 13.03
N TYR A 197 -11.39 2.00 12.21
CA TYR A 197 -10.78 3.27 12.63
C TYR A 197 -11.82 4.27 13.17
N ASP A 198 -11.41 5.22 14.02
CA ASP A 198 -12.30 6.23 14.65
C ASP A 198 -12.68 7.42 13.74
N TRP A 199 -12.94 7.14 12.47
CA TRP A 199 -13.39 8.11 11.48
C TRP A 199 -14.81 7.80 11.02
N HIS A 200 -15.78 8.62 11.44
CA HIS A 200 -17.21 8.36 11.20
C HIS A 200 -17.61 6.92 11.56
N TYR A 201 -16.97 6.34 12.58
CA TYR A 201 -17.06 4.93 12.91
C TYR A 201 -18.50 4.46 13.03
N GLY A 202 -18.84 3.40 12.29
CA GLY A 202 -20.14 2.77 12.34
C GLY A 202 -21.27 3.51 11.63
N MET A 203 -20.94 4.38 10.68
CA MET A 203 -21.90 5.09 9.85
C MET A 203 -22.09 4.34 8.51
N GLU A 204 -22.10 5.07 7.40
CA GLU A 204 -22.33 4.49 6.07
C GLU A 204 -21.20 3.53 5.67
N GLY A 205 -21.54 2.50 4.88
CA GLY A 205 -20.57 1.54 4.36
C GLY A 205 -19.99 0.56 5.38
N SER A 206 -20.49 0.52 6.62
CA SER A 206 -20.11 -0.45 7.67
C SER A 206 -21.32 -1.23 8.19
N SER A 207 -21.07 -2.28 8.96
CA SER A 207 -22.14 -3.06 9.62
C SER A 207 -21.80 -3.36 11.08
N ASN A 208 -22.83 -3.38 11.93
CA ASN A 208 -22.78 -3.87 13.31
C ASN A 208 -23.10 -5.38 13.42
N ASP A 209 -23.40 -6.05 12.30
CA ASP A 209 -23.61 -7.49 12.24
C ASP A 209 -22.26 -8.23 12.17
N PRO A 210 -21.88 -9.06 13.17
CA PRO A 210 -20.64 -9.83 13.16
C PRO A 210 -20.44 -10.74 11.94
N CYS A 211 -21.53 -11.15 11.29
CA CYS A 211 -21.53 -12.02 10.12
C CYS A 211 -21.35 -11.26 8.79
N SER A 212 -21.42 -9.93 8.83
CA SER A 212 -21.14 -9.10 7.67
C SER A 212 -19.65 -9.11 7.34
N GLU A 213 -19.33 -9.12 6.04
CA GLU A 213 -17.97 -8.92 5.53
C GLU A 213 -17.43 -7.51 5.84
N ILE A 214 -18.31 -6.53 6.06
CA ILE A 214 -17.98 -5.14 6.43
C ILE A 214 -18.25 -4.88 7.93
N TYR A 215 -18.21 -5.94 8.76
CA TYR A 215 -18.37 -5.81 10.21
C TYR A 215 -17.27 -4.94 10.81
N GLN A 216 -17.65 -3.81 11.41
CA GLN A 216 -16.73 -2.79 11.94
C GLN A 216 -16.07 -3.14 13.28
N GLY A 217 -16.44 -4.25 13.90
CA GLY A 217 -16.06 -4.59 15.27
C GLY A 217 -16.96 -3.96 16.34
N PRO A 218 -16.70 -4.21 17.62
CA PRO A 218 -17.50 -3.69 18.74
C PRO A 218 -17.21 -2.22 19.09
N SER A 219 -16.03 -1.71 18.76
CA SER A 219 -15.64 -0.30 18.93
C SER A 219 -14.47 0.04 18.00
N ALA A 220 -14.23 1.32 17.74
CA ALA A 220 -13.06 1.76 17.00
C ALA A 220 -11.77 1.30 17.71
N PHE A 221 -10.80 0.80 16.95
CA PHE A 221 -9.56 0.21 17.43
C PHE A 221 -9.73 -1.00 18.36
N SER A 222 -10.84 -1.73 18.24
CA SER A 222 -11.04 -3.01 18.94
C SER A 222 -9.96 -4.03 18.55
N GLU A 223 -9.49 -3.97 17.31
CA GLU A 223 -8.57 -4.94 16.77
C GLU A 223 -7.10 -4.60 17.06
N PRO A 224 -6.24 -5.62 17.32
CA PRO A 224 -4.82 -5.38 17.58
C PRO A 224 -4.10 -4.72 16.40
N GLU A 225 -4.49 -5.03 15.16
CA GLU A 225 -3.89 -4.49 13.95
C GLU A 225 -4.13 -2.98 13.84
N THR A 226 -5.38 -2.53 13.88
CA THR A 226 -5.71 -1.09 13.79
C THR A 226 -5.15 -0.31 14.98
N ARG A 227 -5.15 -0.90 16.17
CA ARG A 227 -4.53 -0.31 17.36
C ARG A 227 -3.02 -0.17 17.23
N ALA A 228 -2.33 -1.11 16.56
CA ALA A 228 -0.90 -1.02 16.28
C ALA A 228 -0.59 0.16 15.36
N VAL A 229 -1.35 0.30 14.27
CA VAL A 229 -1.25 1.44 13.33
C VAL A 229 -1.50 2.76 14.03
N HIS A 230 -2.62 2.89 14.74
CA HIS A 230 -2.96 4.10 15.50
C HIS A 230 -1.84 4.49 16.49
N ARG A 231 -1.37 3.55 17.31
CA ARG A 231 -0.29 3.82 18.28
C ARG A 231 1.02 4.25 17.61
N PHE A 232 1.37 3.65 16.47
CA PHE A 232 2.60 3.98 15.76
C PHE A 232 2.55 5.38 15.15
N ILE A 233 1.45 5.71 14.50
CA ILE A 233 1.24 6.97 13.79
C ILE A 233 0.97 8.13 14.74
N ALA A 234 0.15 7.95 15.78
CA ALA A 234 -0.17 9.01 16.73
C ALA A 234 1.09 9.58 17.41
N LYS A 235 2.08 8.72 17.71
CA LYS A 235 3.40 9.11 18.24
C LYS A 235 4.28 9.87 17.23
N ARG A 236 3.91 9.87 15.95
CA ARG A 236 4.69 10.41 14.82
C ARG A 236 3.88 11.39 13.95
N ARG A 237 2.75 11.90 14.45
CA ARG A 237 1.84 12.82 13.71
C ARG A 237 2.57 14.03 13.09
N ASP A 238 3.60 14.54 13.77
CA ASP A 238 4.34 15.71 13.31
C ASP A 238 5.39 15.36 12.25
N THR A 239 5.70 14.07 12.07
CA THR A 239 6.73 13.55 11.17
C THR A 239 6.14 12.87 9.95
N ILE A 240 5.14 11.98 10.11
CA ILE A 240 4.50 11.29 8.98
C ILE A 240 3.62 12.29 8.23
N LYS A 241 3.93 12.51 6.95
CA LYS A 241 3.23 13.45 6.06
C LYS A 241 2.54 12.79 4.88
N THR A 242 2.83 11.51 4.66
CA THR A 242 2.20 10.70 3.64
C THR A 242 1.71 9.37 4.22
N PHE A 243 0.52 8.94 3.84
CA PHE A 243 -0.08 7.66 4.21
C PHE A 243 -0.59 6.97 2.94
N LEU A 244 -0.05 5.79 2.61
CA LEU A 244 -0.47 5.00 1.46
C LEU A 244 -0.91 3.62 1.95
N THR A 245 -2.19 3.29 1.76
CA THR A 245 -2.69 1.93 1.99
C THR A 245 -2.98 1.25 0.66
N PHE A 246 -2.56 -0.01 0.52
CA PHE A 246 -2.72 -0.80 -0.69
C PHE A 246 -3.81 -1.85 -0.51
N HIS A 247 -4.78 -1.83 -1.42
CA HIS A 247 -5.91 -2.72 -1.52
C HIS A 247 -5.96 -3.35 -2.92
N SER A 248 -6.90 -4.27 -3.14
CA SER A 248 -7.30 -4.69 -4.49
C SER A 248 -8.78 -5.09 -4.46
N TYR A 249 -9.56 -4.88 -5.49
CA TYR A 249 -9.19 -4.45 -6.83
C TYR A 249 -10.21 -3.46 -7.37
N SER A 250 -9.79 -2.66 -8.35
CA SER A 250 -10.64 -1.88 -9.26
C SER A 250 -9.80 -0.95 -10.15
N GLN A 251 -8.48 -0.85 -9.94
CA GLN A 251 -7.62 0.17 -10.54
C GLN A 251 -8.11 1.59 -10.21
N ILE A 252 -8.15 1.93 -8.93
CA ILE A 252 -8.55 3.25 -8.45
C ILE A 252 -7.46 3.78 -7.52
N LEU A 253 -7.05 5.03 -7.72
CA LEU A 253 -6.22 5.78 -6.80
C LEU A 253 -7.10 6.81 -6.08
N MET A 254 -7.45 6.49 -4.84
CA MET A 254 -8.38 7.24 -4.03
C MET A 254 -7.68 8.26 -3.14
N TYR A 255 -8.33 9.39 -2.91
CA TYR A 255 -7.97 10.37 -1.87
C TYR A 255 -9.18 10.67 -0.97
N PRO A 256 -8.96 11.12 0.29
CA PRO A 256 -10.05 11.43 1.21
C PRO A 256 -10.96 12.61 0.78
N PHE A 257 -12.24 12.64 1.16
CA PHE A 257 -12.88 11.71 2.10
C PHE A 257 -13.77 10.68 1.40
N GLY A 258 -13.71 9.43 1.85
CA GLY A 258 -14.49 8.28 1.36
C GLY A 258 -15.71 7.92 2.20
N HIS A 259 -15.90 8.50 3.40
CA HIS A 259 -17.04 8.15 4.28
C HIS A 259 -18.41 8.59 3.75
N ARG A 260 -18.49 9.56 2.82
CA ARG A 260 -19.73 10.09 2.25
C ARG A 260 -19.45 10.75 0.90
N GLU A 261 -20.38 10.62 -0.05
CA GLU A 261 -20.30 11.29 -1.36
C GLU A 261 -20.20 12.81 -1.21
N GLN A 262 -19.58 13.46 -2.20
CA GLN A 262 -19.48 14.92 -2.29
C GLN A 262 -18.86 15.60 -1.05
N THR A 263 -18.04 14.87 -0.30
CA THR A 263 -17.38 15.37 0.91
C THR A 263 -15.86 15.45 0.70
N TYR A 264 -15.32 16.67 0.72
CA TYR A 264 -13.94 16.94 0.33
C TYR A 264 -13.14 17.64 1.43
N THR A 265 -11.83 17.40 1.42
CA THR A 265 -10.87 18.14 2.26
C THR A 265 -10.67 19.55 1.71
N SER A 266 -10.26 20.50 2.56
CA SER A 266 -9.98 21.87 2.12
C SER A 266 -8.79 21.98 1.15
N ASP A 267 -7.92 20.98 1.09
CA ASP A 267 -6.77 20.89 0.17
C ASP A 267 -6.97 19.82 -0.92
N VAL A 268 -8.23 19.49 -1.26
CA VAL A 268 -8.58 18.47 -2.25
C VAL A 268 -7.92 18.68 -3.62
N ASP A 269 -7.73 19.92 -4.06
CA ASP A 269 -7.10 20.21 -5.35
C ASP A 269 -5.63 19.75 -5.41
N ASP A 270 -4.87 19.91 -4.32
CA ASP A 270 -3.47 19.44 -4.21
C ASP A 270 -3.43 17.90 -4.14
N LEU A 271 -4.35 17.29 -3.37
CA LEU A 271 -4.48 15.83 -3.30
C LEU A 271 -4.79 15.23 -4.66
N LYS A 272 -5.81 15.77 -5.34
CA LYS A 272 -6.27 15.33 -6.66
C LYS A 272 -5.20 15.53 -7.72
N SER A 273 -4.57 16.71 -7.78
CA SER A 273 -3.49 16.99 -8.74
C SER A 273 -2.32 16.01 -8.57
N THR A 274 -1.94 15.71 -7.33
CA THR A 274 -0.88 14.75 -7.04
C THR A 274 -1.28 13.32 -7.40
N ALA A 275 -2.51 12.90 -7.09
CA ALA A 275 -3.04 11.61 -7.51
C ALA A 275 -3.12 11.45 -9.03
N VAL A 276 -3.53 12.49 -9.77
CA VAL A 276 -3.56 12.46 -11.24
C VAL A 276 -2.15 12.31 -11.82
N ARG A 277 -1.15 13.04 -11.29
CA ARG A 277 0.25 12.87 -11.72
C ARG A 277 0.76 11.47 -11.43
N ALA A 278 0.44 10.92 -10.26
CA ALA A 278 0.81 9.56 -9.88
C ALA A 278 0.17 8.50 -10.78
N ALA A 279 -1.14 8.60 -11.05
CA ALA A 279 -1.86 7.71 -11.96
C ALA A 279 -1.33 7.81 -13.40
N ASN A 280 -0.91 9.00 -13.85
CA ASN A 280 -0.28 9.17 -15.16
C ASN A 280 1.10 8.49 -15.24
N ALA A 281 1.91 8.57 -14.17
CA ALA A 281 3.20 7.88 -14.12
C ALA A 281 3.03 6.35 -14.11
N LEU A 282 2.06 5.84 -13.34
CA LEU A 282 1.65 4.43 -13.37
C LEU A 282 1.24 4.01 -14.79
N ARG A 283 0.35 4.78 -15.42
CA ARG A 283 -0.13 4.52 -16.78
C ARG A 283 1.01 4.53 -17.79
N ALA A 284 2.04 5.36 -17.62
CA ALA A 284 3.17 5.42 -18.54
C ALA A 284 4.00 4.12 -18.57
N ALA A 285 3.96 3.30 -17.51
CA ALA A 285 4.71 2.03 -17.46
C ALA A 285 4.16 0.99 -18.44
N TYR A 286 2.84 0.71 -18.38
CA TYR A 286 2.21 -0.38 -19.15
C TYR A 286 0.89 -0.02 -19.83
N GLY A 287 0.45 1.24 -19.75
CA GLY A 287 -0.81 1.72 -20.31
C GLY A 287 -2.03 1.48 -19.43
N THR A 288 -1.85 0.92 -18.23
CA THR A 288 -2.94 0.62 -17.29
C THR A 288 -3.56 1.89 -16.74
N GLN A 289 -4.89 1.93 -16.71
CA GLN A 289 -5.64 3.11 -16.36
C GLN A 289 -6.20 2.98 -14.96
N TYR A 290 -5.85 3.93 -14.09
CA TYR A 290 -6.44 4.07 -12.78
C TYR A 290 -7.40 5.25 -12.78
N ILE A 291 -8.59 5.06 -12.22
CA ILE A 291 -9.53 6.16 -11.95
C ILE A 291 -9.01 6.92 -10.73
N VAL A 292 -9.16 8.24 -10.72
CA VAL A 292 -8.73 9.10 -9.60
C VAL A 292 -9.93 9.84 -9.05
N GLY A 293 -10.24 9.67 -7.77
CA GLY A 293 -11.39 10.28 -7.10
C GLY A 293 -11.45 9.95 -5.61
N THR A 294 -12.53 10.31 -4.93
CA THR A 294 -12.78 9.85 -3.56
C THR A 294 -13.34 8.43 -3.56
N GLY A 295 -13.20 7.70 -2.46
CA GLY A 295 -13.79 6.36 -2.36
C GLY A 295 -15.30 6.35 -2.54
N ALA A 296 -15.99 7.34 -1.94
CA ALA A 296 -17.43 7.48 -2.06
C ALA A 296 -17.88 7.78 -3.50
N ASP A 297 -17.21 8.72 -4.19
CA ASP A 297 -17.61 9.15 -5.54
C ASP A 297 -17.18 8.17 -6.65
N THR A 298 -16.29 7.21 -6.35
CA THR A 298 -15.76 6.26 -7.36
C THR A 298 -16.17 4.81 -7.13
N LEU A 299 -16.48 4.41 -5.89
CA LEU A 299 -16.97 3.09 -5.54
C LEU A 299 -18.27 3.18 -4.74
N TYR A 300 -18.16 3.50 -3.45
CA TYR A 300 -19.27 3.60 -2.51
C TYR A 300 -18.76 4.21 -1.19
N PRO A 301 -19.63 4.87 -0.41
CA PRO A 301 -19.28 5.40 0.92
C PRO A 301 -18.74 4.31 1.86
N ALA A 302 -17.67 4.62 2.59
CA ALA A 302 -17.03 3.71 3.55
C ALA A 302 -16.54 4.46 4.79
N SER A 303 -17.24 4.27 5.91
CA SER A 303 -16.81 4.80 7.20
C SER A 303 -15.81 3.89 7.92
N GLY A 304 -15.03 4.45 8.85
CA GLY A 304 -14.01 3.72 9.59
C GLY A 304 -12.78 3.30 8.77
N GLY A 305 -12.58 3.90 7.59
CA GLY A 305 -11.44 3.65 6.70
C GLY A 305 -10.12 4.29 7.17
N ALA A 306 -9.00 3.62 6.86
CA ALA A 306 -7.67 3.99 7.33
C ALA A 306 -7.14 5.28 6.69
N GLU A 307 -7.33 5.45 5.38
CA GLU A 307 -6.87 6.61 4.60
C GLU A 307 -7.59 7.90 5.02
N ASP A 308 -8.89 7.78 5.28
CA ASP A 308 -9.77 8.83 5.74
C ASP A 308 -9.41 9.25 7.17
N TRP A 309 -9.22 8.26 8.05
CA TRP A 309 -8.72 8.45 9.41
C TRP A 309 -7.34 9.13 9.44
N ALA A 310 -6.39 8.68 8.62
CA ALA A 310 -5.05 9.23 8.56
C ALA A 310 -5.06 10.73 8.21
N LYS A 311 -5.91 11.13 7.26
CA LYS A 311 -6.10 12.54 6.89
C LYS A 311 -6.87 13.32 7.95
N GLY A 312 -8.04 12.83 8.34
CA GLY A 312 -9.01 13.56 9.13
C GLY A 312 -8.73 13.59 10.64
N ARG A 313 -8.17 12.51 11.21
CA ARG A 313 -7.81 12.43 12.64
C ARG A 313 -6.33 12.69 12.89
N MET A 314 -5.45 12.10 12.09
CA MET A 314 -3.99 12.22 12.33
C MET A 314 -3.36 13.45 11.65
N GLY A 315 -4.11 14.16 10.80
CA GLY A 315 -3.63 15.37 10.12
C GLY A 315 -2.54 15.10 9.08
N ILE A 316 -2.45 13.87 8.56
CA ILE A 316 -1.48 13.51 7.52
C ILE A 316 -1.92 14.15 6.20
N LYS A 317 -1.05 14.99 5.61
CA LYS A 317 -1.41 15.80 4.44
C LYS A 317 -1.75 14.96 3.21
N TYR A 318 -0.85 14.05 2.82
CA TYR A 318 -0.98 13.25 1.60
C TYR A 318 -1.43 11.83 1.96
N SER A 319 -2.74 11.61 2.01
CA SER A 319 -3.31 10.28 2.29
C SER A 319 -3.96 9.71 1.04
N TYR A 320 -3.67 8.46 0.70
CA TYR A 320 -4.19 7.80 -0.49
C TYR A 320 -4.44 6.30 -0.25
N LEU A 321 -5.45 5.77 -0.94
CA LEU A 321 -5.73 4.33 -1.02
C LEU A 321 -5.60 3.89 -2.48
N PHE A 322 -4.89 2.78 -2.71
CA PHE A 322 -4.77 2.17 -4.03
C PHE A 322 -5.64 0.91 -4.11
N GLU A 323 -6.68 0.91 -4.93
CA GLU A 323 -7.31 -0.32 -5.40
C GLU A 323 -6.53 -0.83 -6.60
N LEU A 324 -5.69 -1.85 -6.40
CA LEU A 324 -4.80 -2.39 -7.42
C LEU A 324 -5.56 -3.15 -8.53
N ARG A 325 -4.80 -3.85 -9.39
CA ARG A 325 -5.32 -4.71 -10.45
C ARG A 325 -6.16 -5.88 -9.90
N PRO A 326 -7.06 -6.44 -10.73
CA PRO A 326 -7.43 -5.98 -12.09
C PRO A 326 -8.43 -4.82 -12.07
N ASP A 327 -8.97 -4.42 -13.22
CA ASP A 327 -10.09 -3.48 -13.26
C ASP A 327 -11.37 -4.09 -12.67
N GLY A 328 -12.35 -3.22 -12.35
CA GLY A 328 -13.60 -3.62 -11.69
C GLY A 328 -14.55 -4.50 -12.53
N GLN A 329 -14.26 -4.77 -13.82
CA GLN A 329 -15.10 -5.63 -14.64
C GLN A 329 -14.74 -7.12 -14.52
N VAL A 330 -13.58 -7.43 -13.93
CA VAL A 330 -13.13 -8.80 -13.68
C VAL A 330 -13.82 -9.35 -12.44
N TRP A 331 -14.68 -10.35 -12.61
CA TRP A 331 -15.53 -10.89 -11.53
C TRP A 331 -14.76 -11.69 -10.47
N ASP A 332 -13.60 -12.23 -10.83
CA ASP A 332 -12.68 -12.98 -9.96
C ASP A 332 -11.44 -12.17 -9.57
N GLY A 333 -11.54 -10.83 -9.50
CA GLY A 333 -10.37 -9.96 -9.39
C GLY A 333 -9.49 -10.15 -8.14
N PHE A 334 -10.02 -10.77 -7.08
CA PHE A 334 -9.22 -11.18 -5.90
C PHE A 334 -8.33 -12.41 -6.16
N LEU A 335 -8.60 -13.19 -7.22
CA LEU A 335 -7.82 -14.35 -7.65
C LEU A 335 -6.80 -13.97 -8.74
N LEU A 336 -6.11 -12.85 -8.54
CA LEU A 336 -5.14 -12.32 -9.49
C LEU A 336 -3.92 -13.26 -9.63
N ASP A 337 -3.65 -13.73 -10.85
CA ASP A 337 -2.56 -14.64 -11.17
C ASP A 337 -1.16 -14.05 -10.86
N GLU A 338 -0.20 -14.91 -10.49
CA GLU A 338 1.18 -14.51 -10.15
C GLU A 338 1.87 -13.74 -11.29
N SER A 339 1.53 -14.01 -12.56
CA SER A 339 2.05 -13.27 -13.71
C SER A 339 1.68 -11.78 -13.70
N GLN A 340 0.68 -11.39 -12.91
CA GLN A 340 0.25 -10.00 -12.75
C GLN A 340 0.90 -9.28 -11.56
N ILE A 341 1.63 -9.97 -10.68
CA ILE A 341 2.30 -9.35 -9.52
C ILE A 341 3.31 -8.30 -10.00
N MET A 342 4.29 -8.70 -10.80
CA MET A 342 5.37 -7.79 -11.24
C MET A 342 4.86 -6.62 -12.11
N PRO A 343 3.93 -6.81 -13.06
CA PRO A 343 3.28 -5.70 -13.75
C PRO A 343 2.63 -4.69 -12.80
N THR A 344 1.85 -5.18 -11.82
CA THR A 344 1.14 -4.34 -10.84
C THR A 344 2.12 -3.60 -9.96
N ALA A 345 3.12 -4.30 -9.41
CA ALA A 345 4.05 -3.72 -8.47
C ALA A 345 4.93 -2.62 -9.11
N ARG A 346 5.40 -2.85 -10.34
CA ARG A 346 6.25 -1.89 -11.07
C ARG A 346 5.52 -0.59 -11.41
N GLU A 347 4.33 -0.69 -11.99
CA GLU A 347 3.57 0.52 -12.35
C GLU A 347 3.11 1.28 -11.11
N THR A 348 2.69 0.58 -10.06
CA THR A 348 2.31 1.19 -8.79
C THR A 348 3.49 1.91 -8.15
N PHE A 349 4.71 1.36 -8.22
CA PHE A 349 5.88 2.04 -7.69
C PHE A 349 6.20 3.35 -8.42
N GLU A 350 5.90 3.47 -9.72
CA GLU A 350 5.99 4.75 -10.43
C GLU A 350 5.05 5.81 -9.84
N ALA A 351 3.82 5.44 -9.48
CA ALA A 351 2.90 6.33 -8.76
C ALA A 351 3.43 6.71 -7.36
N VAL A 352 3.93 5.74 -6.59
CA VAL A 352 4.48 5.97 -5.24
C VAL A 352 5.63 6.98 -5.27
N LYS A 353 6.53 6.85 -6.24
CA LYS A 353 7.65 7.80 -6.41
C LYS A 353 7.16 9.22 -6.66
N VAL A 354 6.12 9.42 -7.49
CA VAL A 354 5.56 10.76 -7.72
C VAL A 354 5.00 11.38 -6.44
N ILE A 355 4.25 10.60 -5.66
CA ILE A 355 3.69 11.08 -4.38
C ILE A 355 4.81 11.41 -3.40
N ALA A 356 5.82 10.54 -3.30
CA ALA A 356 6.96 10.73 -2.41
C ALA A 356 7.83 11.94 -2.81
N ASP A 357 8.13 12.11 -4.10
CA ASP A 357 8.87 13.27 -4.61
C ASP A 357 8.10 14.57 -4.31
N HIS A 358 6.77 14.58 -4.48
CA HIS A 358 5.93 15.75 -4.15
C HIS A 358 5.94 16.06 -2.65
N ALA A 359 5.77 15.04 -1.81
CA ALA A 359 5.83 15.19 -0.36
C ALA A 359 7.22 15.66 0.12
N SER A 360 8.30 15.08 -0.41
CA SER A 360 9.67 15.50 -0.09
C SER A 360 9.89 16.97 -0.44
N ALA A 361 9.48 17.42 -1.63
CA ALA A 361 9.62 18.81 -2.05
C ALA A 361 8.87 19.80 -1.15
N MET A 362 7.75 19.37 -0.55
CA MET A 362 6.93 20.21 0.34
C MET A 362 7.46 20.28 1.77
N PHE A 363 8.12 19.23 2.26
CA PHE A 363 8.48 19.11 3.68
C PHE A 363 9.98 19.10 3.98
N THR A 364 10.84 18.88 2.99
CA THR A 364 12.29 18.99 3.16
C THR A 364 12.66 20.47 3.30
N PRO A 365 13.38 20.88 4.37
CA PRO A 365 13.81 22.26 4.55
C PRO A 365 14.59 22.74 3.32
N LYS A 366 14.12 23.83 2.70
CA LYS A 366 14.93 24.52 1.69
C LYS A 366 16.19 25.01 2.39
N SER A 367 17.36 24.61 1.90
CA SER A 367 18.62 25.18 2.38
C SER A 367 18.48 26.70 2.33
N LEU A 368 18.61 27.37 3.48
CA LEU A 368 18.71 28.82 3.51
C LEU A 368 19.85 29.20 2.57
N PRO A 369 19.67 30.16 1.64
CA PRO A 369 20.77 30.67 0.84
C PRO A 369 21.88 31.10 1.81
N ASN A 370 23.11 30.65 1.57
CA ASN A 370 24.28 31.12 2.29
C ASN A 370 24.21 32.65 2.34
N ILE A 371 23.96 33.22 3.52
CA ILE A 371 24.12 34.65 3.73
C ILE A 371 25.62 34.86 3.58
N GLU A 372 26.02 35.31 2.39
CA GLU A 372 27.37 35.74 2.10
C GLU A 372 27.80 36.69 3.22
N ARG A 373 28.91 36.35 3.87
CA ARG A 373 29.56 37.18 4.86
C ARG A 373 29.93 38.50 4.18
N ASN A 374 29.05 39.49 4.28
CA ASN A 374 29.33 40.85 3.86
C ASN A 374 30.43 41.42 4.77
N ASN A 375 31.65 41.34 4.25
CA ASN A 375 32.64 42.40 4.20
C ASN A 375 32.73 43.34 5.42
N SER A 376 33.49 42.92 6.44
CA SER A 376 34.22 43.86 7.28
C SER A 376 35.68 43.94 6.82
N LYS A 377 35.91 44.61 5.68
CA LYS A 377 37.20 45.25 5.40
C LYS A 377 37.08 46.68 5.93
N GLY A 378 37.35 46.89 7.22
CA GLY A 378 37.69 48.23 7.74
C GLY A 378 39.05 48.60 7.15
N LEU A 379 39.08 49.52 6.18
CA LEU A 379 39.23 50.97 6.35
C LEU A 379 40.65 51.34 6.77
N VAL A 380 41.44 51.57 5.70
CA VAL A 380 42.55 52.51 5.46
C VAL A 380 43.25 53.11 6.66
#